data_AF-R0M503-F1
#
_entry.id   AF-R0M503-F1
#
_cell.length_a   1.000
_cell.length_b   1.000
_cell.length_c   1.000
_cell.angle_alpha   90.00
_cell.angle_beta   90.00
_cell.angle_gamma   90.00
#
_symmetry.space_group_name_H-M   'P 1'
#
loop_
_entity.id
_entity.type
_entity.pdbx_description
1 polymer ?
#
loop_
_entity_poly.entity_id
_entity_poly.type
_entity_poly.pdbx_seq_one_letter_code
_entity_poly.pdbx_strand_id
1 'polypeptide(L)'
;MLNLILEEARKNMDSENEESIVPISKLIMAELTIDKSLINRFISFTIKTYYTTASDKTQQYLDLFYHKFFFSEPLSLVTVFFFVYESLEMNHKIFIDQSLYWLETSEKRDALQQLYYNICLNLFIYEPNLKNTKAFIGILNKIQIDERWTCSTTKKIIFCCSQLLKKKENTKLMSDIVNKLISIDDGEPISPKDLLAVKTDLLMG
;
A
#
# COMPACT_ATOMS: atom_id res chain seq x y z
N MET A 1 8.95 -7.33 32.37
CA MET A 1 7.96 -6.23 32.31
C MET A 1 7.60 -5.88 30.86
N LEU A 2 8.55 -5.53 30.00
CA LEU A 2 8.27 -5.28 28.57
C LEU A 2 7.60 -6.47 27.86
N ASN A 3 8.06 -7.69 28.07
CA ASN A 3 7.44 -8.88 27.45
C ASN A 3 5.97 -9.07 27.87
N LEU A 4 5.62 -8.79 29.12
CA LEU A 4 4.23 -8.83 29.59
C LEU A 4 3.37 -7.75 28.93
N ILE A 5 3.93 -6.54 28.74
CA ILE A 5 3.28 -5.44 28.02
C ILE A 5 3.06 -5.81 26.56
N LEU A 6 4.03 -6.48 25.92
CA LEU A 6 3.93 -6.93 24.54
C LEU A 6 2.94 -8.08 24.37
N GLU A 7 2.88 -9.02 25.31
CA GLU A 7 1.87 -10.09 25.32
C GLU A 7 0.47 -9.53 25.52
N GLU A 8 0.31 -8.55 26.41
CA GLU A 8 -0.97 -7.88 26.62
C GLU A 8 -1.38 -7.05 25.40
N ALA A 9 -0.43 -6.37 24.76
CA ALA A 9 -0.66 -5.68 23.48
C ALA A 9 -1.12 -6.65 22.38
N ARG A 10 -0.50 -7.84 22.27
CA ARG A 10 -0.89 -8.89 21.32
C ARG A 10 -2.34 -9.34 21.57
N LYS A 11 -2.69 -9.64 22.83
CA LYS A 11 -4.06 -10.05 23.20
C LYS A 11 -5.09 -8.97 22.90
N ASN A 12 -4.77 -7.71 23.20
CA ASN A 12 -5.67 -6.58 22.95
C ASN A 12 -5.83 -6.26 21.46
N MET A 13 -4.85 -6.59 20.62
CA MET A 13 -5.01 -6.54 19.17
C MET A 13 -5.90 -7.66 18.64
N ASP A 14 -5.81 -8.87 19.21
CA ASP A 14 -6.67 -9.98 18.80
C ASP A 14 -8.16 -9.70 19.09
N SER A 15 -8.46 -8.84 20.07
CA SER A 15 -9.82 -8.38 20.37
C SER A 15 -10.23 -7.10 19.64
N GLU A 16 -9.36 -6.50 18.82
CA GLU A 16 -9.61 -5.24 18.10
C GLU A 16 -10.17 -4.13 19.02
N ASN A 17 -9.69 -4.06 20.27
CA ASN A 17 -10.18 -3.10 21.26
C ASN A 17 -9.63 -1.69 20.98
N GLU A 18 -10.51 -0.70 20.78
CA GLU A 18 -10.15 0.70 20.54
C GLU A 18 -9.30 1.30 21.68
N GLU A 19 -9.49 0.88 22.93
CA GLU A 19 -8.70 1.33 24.09
C GLU A 19 -7.21 0.95 23.97
N SER A 20 -6.90 -0.06 23.15
CA SER A 20 -5.53 -0.53 22.90
C SER A 20 -4.75 0.34 21.91
N ILE A 21 -5.42 1.23 21.17
CA ILE A 21 -4.81 2.04 20.11
C ILE A 21 -3.67 2.91 20.66
N VAL A 22 -3.93 3.67 21.74
CA VAL A 22 -2.94 4.60 22.28
C VAL A 22 -1.74 3.87 22.90
N PRO A 23 -1.91 2.84 23.76
CA PRO A 23 -0.78 2.08 24.27
C PRO A 23 0.09 1.45 23.18
N ILE A 24 -0.52 0.78 22.20
CA ILE A 24 0.22 0.02 21.19
C ILE A 24 0.93 0.94 20.21
N SER A 25 0.26 2.00 19.74
CA SER A 25 0.92 3.01 18.90
C SER A 25 2.14 3.62 19.59
N LYS A 26 2.10 3.89 20.90
CA LYS A 26 3.27 4.38 21.65
C LYS A 26 4.43 3.38 21.66
N LEU A 27 4.14 2.08 21.82
CA LEU A 27 5.17 1.04 21.77
C LEU A 27 5.82 0.94 20.39
N ILE A 28 5.03 1.02 19.32
CA ILE A 28 5.50 1.03 17.93
C ILE A 28 6.34 2.27 17.66
N MET A 29 5.85 3.47 18.03
CA MET A 29 6.56 4.74 17.84
C MET A 29 7.86 4.84 18.64
N ALA A 30 7.97 4.11 19.75
CA ALA A 30 9.19 4.02 20.56
C ALA A 30 10.13 2.90 20.09
N GLU A 31 9.82 2.22 18.97
CA GLU A 31 10.59 1.10 18.41
C GLU A 31 10.78 -0.07 19.38
N LEU A 32 9.92 -0.18 20.40
CA LEU A 32 9.95 -1.25 21.39
C LEU A 32 9.36 -2.56 20.85
N THR A 33 8.80 -2.53 19.64
CA THR A 33 8.35 -3.70 18.89
C THR A 33 8.87 -3.64 17.46
N ILE A 34 9.61 -4.66 17.04
CA ILE A 34 10.15 -4.80 15.67
C ILE A 34 9.45 -5.90 14.86
N ASP A 35 8.43 -6.53 15.44
CA ASP A 35 7.64 -7.57 14.77
C ASP A 35 6.75 -6.93 13.69
N LYS A 36 7.20 -7.00 12.44
CA LYS A 36 6.49 -6.42 11.28
C LYS A 36 5.09 -6.99 11.10
N SER A 37 4.88 -8.27 11.43
CA SER A 37 3.55 -8.89 11.32
C SER A 37 2.59 -8.22 12.31
N LEU A 38 3.04 -8.00 13.54
CA LEU A 38 2.25 -7.31 14.55
C LEU A 38 1.95 -5.86 14.13
N ILE A 39 2.96 -5.13 13.65
CA ILE A 39 2.79 -3.75 13.19
C ILE A 39 1.75 -3.70 12.08
N ASN A 40 1.87 -4.54 11.04
CA ASN A 40 0.94 -4.52 9.92
C ASN A 40 -0.49 -4.89 10.35
N ARG A 41 -0.66 -5.84 11.28
CA ARG A 41 -1.98 -6.13 11.87
C ARG A 41 -2.54 -4.92 12.60
N PHE A 42 -1.75 -4.25 13.43
CA PHE A 42 -2.15 -3.05 14.16
C PHE A 42 -2.55 -1.91 13.21
N ILE A 43 -1.73 -1.65 12.19
CA ILE A 43 -2.02 -0.63 11.18
C ILE A 43 -3.31 -0.97 10.43
N SER A 44 -3.51 -2.23 10.04
CA SER A 44 -4.76 -2.65 9.39
C SER A 44 -5.98 -2.40 10.28
N PHE A 45 -5.91 -2.83 11.54
CA PHE A 45 -6.96 -2.64 12.54
C PHE A 45 -7.29 -1.15 12.71
N THR A 46 -6.28 -0.33 13.03
CA THR A 46 -6.50 1.09 13.33
C THR A 46 -7.03 1.86 12.13
N ILE A 47 -6.57 1.56 10.91
CA ILE A 47 -7.07 2.28 9.72
C ILE A 47 -8.55 1.96 9.52
N LYS A 48 -8.96 0.70 9.70
CA LYS A 48 -10.38 0.34 9.65
C LYS A 48 -11.17 1.12 10.71
N THR A 49 -10.68 1.15 11.96
CA THR A 49 -11.30 1.90 13.05
C THR A 49 -11.41 3.38 12.71
N TYR A 50 -10.39 4.00 12.12
CA TYR A 50 -10.40 5.41 11.74
C TYR A 50 -11.59 5.76 10.83
N TYR A 51 -11.89 4.93 9.83
CA TYR A 51 -12.98 5.19 8.88
C TYR A 51 -14.37 4.75 9.35
N THR A 52 -14.48 4.05 10.49
CA THR A 52 -15.75 3.48 10.98
C THR A 52 -16.15 3.95 12.37
N THR A 53 -15.21 4.45 13.18
CA THR A 53 -15.50 4.92 14.54
C THR A 53 -16.32 6.21 14.52
N ALA A 54 -17.19 6.36 15.52
CA ALA A 54 -17.90 7.61 15.80
C ALA A 54 -17.13 8.52 16.78
N SER A 55 -15.97 8.09 17.27
CA SER A 55 -15.15 8.83 18.22
C SER A 55 -14.25 9.84 17.50
N ASP A 56 -14.64 11.12 17.51
CA ASP A 56 -13.81 12.23 17.00
C ASP A 56 -12.42 12.25 17.65
N LYS A 57 -12.34 11.93 18.94
CA LYS A 57 -11.08 11.88 19.68
C LYS A 57 -10.14 10.81 19.13
N THR A 58 -10.69 9.65 18.78
CA THR A 58 -9.91 8.54 18.22
C THR A 58 -9.47 8.86 16.80
N GLN A 59 -10.35 9.45 15.98
CA GLN A 59 -9.99 9.91 14.64
C GLN A 59 -8.86 10.94 14.68
N GLN A 60 -8.98 11.98 15.51
CA GLN A 60 -7.94 13.01 15.67
C GLN A 60 -6.61 12.43 16.15
N TYR A 61 -6.63 11.47 17.09
CA TYR A 61 -5.43 10.80 17.54
C TYR A 61 -4.76 10.00 16.41
N LEU A 62 -5.56 9.23 15.68
CA LEU A 62 -5.09 8.39 14.59
C LEU A 62 -4.56 9.23 13.42
N ASP A 63 -5.16 10.37 13.11
CA ASP A 63 -4.62 11.32 12.12
C ASP A 63 -3.19 11.75 12.47
N LEU A 64 -2.98 12.20 13.71
CA LEU A 64 -1.65 12.61 14.19
C LEU A 64 -0.67 11.43 14.18
N PHE A 65 -1.12 10.26 14.60
CA PHE A 65 -0.32 9.04 14.58
C PHE A 65 0.08 8.67 13.16
N TYR A 66 -0.83 8.64 12.19
CA TYR A 66 -0.55 8.27 10.81
C TYR A 66 0.37 9.26 10.11
N HIS A 67 0.16 10.55 10.30
CA HIS A 67 1.08 11.56 9.77
C HIS A 67 2.50 11.33 10.26
N LYS A 68 2.69 11.02 11.55
CA LYS A 68 4.02 10.78 12.09
C LYS A 68 4.58 9.41 11.71
N PHE A 69 3.77 8.37 11.77
CA PHE A 69 4.19 6.99 11.55
C PHE A 69 4.47 6.72 10.08
N PHE A 70 3.57 7.07 9.16
CA PHE A 70 3.77 6.84 7.74
C PHE A 70 4.78 7.80 7.12
N PHE A 71 5.12 8.90 7.79
CA PHE A 71 6.26 9.70 7.37
C PHE A 71 7.55 8.87 7.35
N SER A 72 7.80 8.06 8.38
CA SER A 72 9.00 7.21 8.47
C SER A 72 8.81 5.77 8.02
N GLU A 73 7.62 5.20 8.23
CA GLU A 73 7.30 3.80 7.91
C GLU A 73 6.12 3.66 6.92
N PRO A 74 6.18 4.29 5.73
CA PRO A 74 5.10 4.24 4.75
C PRO A 74 4.86 2.84 4.17
N LEU A 75 5.85 1.95 4.20
CA LEU A 75 5.72 0.60 3.64
C LEU A 75 4.73 -0.28 4.40
N SER A 76 4.46 0.02 5.67
CA SER A 76 3.37 -0.64 6.40
C SER A 76 2.01 -0.33 5.78
N LEU A 77 1.78 0.92 5.33
CA LEU A 77 0.56 1.28 4.61
C LEU A 77 0.47 0.56 3.27
N VAL A 78 1.55 0.53 2.49
CA VAL A 78 1.61 -0.20 1.21
C VAL A 78 1.26 -1.67 1.40
N THR A 79 1.77 -2.29 2.46
CA THR A 79 1.55 -3.71 2.77
C THR A 79 0.09 -4.01 3.09
N VAL A 80 -0.57 -3.13 3.84
CA VAL A 80 -1.95 -3.37 4.31
C VAL A 80 -3.02 -2.81 3.36
N PHE A 81 -2.61 -2.05 2.34
CA PHE A 81 -3.51 -1.22 1.52
C PHE A 81 -4.71 -1.99 0.96
N PHE A 82 -4.46 -3.14 0.30
CA PHE A 82 -5.55 -3.93 -0.30
C PHE A 82 -6.47 -4.54 0.74
N PHE A 83 -5.91 -5.11 1.81
CA PHE A 83 -6.69 -5.71 2.88
C PHE A 83 -7.62 -4.69 3.53
N VAL A 84 -7.11 -3.48 3.80
CA VAL A 84 -7.93 -2.38 4.32
C VAL A 84 -8.98 -1.99 3.29
N TYR A 85 -8.58 -1.69 2.05
CA TYR A 85 -9.49 -1.28 0.97
C TYR A 85 -10.68 -2.24 0.83
N GLU A 86 -10.42 -3.54 0.78
CA GLU A 86 -11.45 -4.56 0.59
C GLU A 86 -12.35 -4.76 1.80
N SER A 87 -11.86 -4.44 2.99
CA SER A 87 -12.62 -4.57 4.23
C SER A 87 -13.52 -3.38 4.56
N LEU A 88 -13.35 -2.26 3.86
CA LEU A 88 -14.17 -1.07 4.07
C LEU A 88 -15.55 -1.25 3.42
N GLU A 89 -16.61 -0.90 4.13
CA GLU A 89 -17.95 -0.86 3.56
C GLU A 89 -18.22 0.46 2.80
N MET A 90 -17.59 1.55 3.27
CA MET A 90 -17.74 2.91 2.73
C MET A 90 -16.41 3.67 2.82
N ASN A 91 -16.38 4.94 2.37
CA ASN A 91 -15.20 5.82 2.45
C ASN A 91 -13.98 5.43 1.60
N HIS A 92 -14.08 4.44 0.70
CA HIS A 92 -13.00 4.02 -0.20
C HIS A 92 -12.27 5.16 -0.91
N LYS A 93 -13.00 6.18 -1.40
CA LYS A 93 -12.39 7.33 -2.07
C LYS A 93 -11.51 8.15 -1.11
N ILE A 94 -12.01 8.42 0.09
CA ILE A 94 -11.29 9.17 1.12
C ILE A 94 -10.04 8.39 1.54
N PHE A 95 -10.19 7.08 1.74
CA PHE A 95 -9.08 6.19 2.05
C PHE A 95 -7.98 6.21 0.99
N ILE A 96 -8.35 6.16 -0.29
CA ILE A 96 -7.40 6.29 -1.40
C ILE A 96 -6.68 7.64 -1.33
N ASP A 97 -7.43 8.74 -1.26
CA ASP A 97 -6.87 10.10 -1.33
C ASP A 97 -5.92 10.37 -0.15
N GLN A 98 -6.29 9.97 1.08
CA GLN A 98 -5.43 10.10 2.26
C GLN A 98 -4.22 9.15 2.21
N SER A 99 -4.38 7.92 1.72
CA SER A 99 -3.25 6.99 1.58
C SER A 99 -2.20 7.53 0.61
N LEU A 100 -2.63 8.05 -0.54
CA LEU A 100 -1.71 8.67 -1.50
C LEU A 100 -1.00 9.87 -0.88
N TYR A 101 -1.73 10.73 -0.18
CA TYR A 101 -1.15 11.87 0.54
C TYR A 101 -0.07 11.44 1.55
N TRP A 102 -0.33 10.42 2.37
CA TRP A 102 0.65 9.95 3.36
C TRP A 102 1.90 9.35 2.70
N LEU A 103 1.73 8.62 1.59
CA LEU A 103 2.86 8.07 0.85
C LEU A 103 3.68 9.17 0.14
N GLU A 104 3.01 10.17 -0.46
CA GLU A 104 3.64 11.33 -1.11
C GLU A 104 4.46 12.19 -0.14
N THR A 105 4.00 12.31 1.09
CA THR A 105 4.66 13.13 2.12
C THR A 105 5.71 12.37 2.94
N SER A 106 5.90 11.07 2.69
CA SER A 106 6.84 10.23 3.43
C SER A 106 8.31 10.45 3.06
N GLU A 107 9.22 10.06 3.95
CA GLU A 107 10.66 10.13 3.71
C GLU A 107 11.17 9.04 2.74
N LYS A 108 10.44 7.92 2.61
CA LYS A 108 10.77 6.82 1.70
C LYS A 108 10.15 7.05 0.33
N ARG A 109 10.94 7.66 -0.55
CA ARG A 109 10.55 8.09 -1.90
C ARG A 109 9.98 6.98 -2.79
N ASP A 110 10.34 5.73 -2.54
CA ASP A 110 9.91 4.58 -3.35
C ASP A 110 8.57 3.98 -2.91
N ALA A 111 7.98 4.42 -1.79
CA ALA A 111 6.76 3.82 -1.27
C ALA A 111 5.56 3.93 -2.24
N LEU A 112 5.40 5.07 -2.92
CA LEU A 112 4.40 5.22 -3.99
C LEU A 112 4.67 4.30 -5.18
N GLN A 113 5.93 4.19 -5.59
CA GLN A 113 6.32 3.31 -6.69
C GLN A 113 6.04 1.84 -6.34
N GLN A 114 6.25 1.45 -5.08
CA GLN A 114 5.91 0.12 -4.58
C GLN A 114 4.40 -0.12 -4.57
N LEU A 115 3.60 0.85 -4.12
CA LEU A 115 2.13 0.74 -4.20
C LEU A 115 1.68 0.60 -5.66
N TYR A 116 2.23 1.42 -6.56
CA TYR A 116 1.95 1.35 -7.99
C TYR A 116 2.22 -0.05 -8.55
N TYR A 117 3.41 -0.60 -8.25
CA TYR A 117 3.77 -1.94 -8.66
C TYR A 117 2.82 -3.01 -8.11
N ASN A 118 2.48 -2.94 -6.81
CA ASN A 118 1.57 -3.88 -6.20
C ASN A 118 0.15 -3.81 -6.80
N ILE A 119 -0.31 -2.62 -7.20
CA ILE A 119 -1.58 -2.45 -7.93
C ILE A 119 -1.50 -3.12 -9.30
N CYS A 120 -0.41 -2.96 -10.05
CA CYS A 120 -0.24 -3.65 -11.32
C CYS A 120 -0.26 -5.17 -11.16
N LEU A 121 0.43 -5.70 -10.14
CA LEU A 121 0.40 -7.13 -9.82
C LEU A 121 -1.02 -7.60 -9.47
N ASN A 122 -1.71 -6.89 -8.56
CA ASN A 122 -3.06 -7.25 -8.13
C ASN A 122 -4.04 -7.27 -9.32
N LEU A 123 -3.98 -6.25 -10.19
CA LEU A 123 -4.76 -6.21 -11.43
C LEU A 123 -4.47 -7.39 -12.35
N PHE A 124 -3.22 -7.87 -12.41
CA PHE A 124 -2.85 -8.99 -13.26
C PHE A 124 -3.37 -10.33 -12.72
N ILE A 125 -3.28 -10.54 -11.41
CA ILE A 125 -3.60 -11.81 -10.76
C ILE A 125 -5.11 -11.96 -10.58
N TYR A 126 -5.78 -10.95 -10.03
CA TYR A 126 -7.17 -11.02 -9.56
C TYR A 126 -8.18 -10.49 -10.59
N GLU A 127 -7.75 -10.34 -11.84
CA GLU A 127 -8.55 -9.78 -12.93
C GLU A 127 -9.96 -10.39 -13.15
N PRO A 128 -10.28 -11.67 -12.82
CA PRO A 128 -11.66 -12.13 -12.94
C PRO A 128 -12.66 -11.41 -12.01
N ASN A 129 -12.18 -10.68 -10.99
CA ASN A 129 -13.01 -9.87 -10.08
C ASN A 129 -13.04 -8.39 -10.50
N LEU A 130 -13.83 -8.08 -11.52
CA LEU A 130 -14.08 -6.74 -12.09
C LEU A 130 -14.46 -5.61 -11.10
N LYS A 131 -14.75 -5.91 -9.84
CA LYS A 131 -15.33 -4.95 -8.87
C LYS A 131 -14.41 -3.76 -8.60
N ASN A 132 -13.09 -3.97 -8.53
CA ASN A 132 -12.13 -2.94 -8.09
C ASN A 132 -11.24 -2.39 -9.21
N THR A 133 -11.27 -3.00 -10.41
CA THR A 133 -10.40 -2.65 -11.54
C THR A 133 -10.42 -1.16 -11.87
N LYS A 134 -11.61 -0.55 -11.98
CA LYS A 134 -11.75 0.88 -12.28
C LYS A 134 -11.14 1.78 -11.20
N ALA A 135 -11.27 1.41 -9.93
CA ALA A 135 -10.72 2.18 -8.81
C ALA A 135 -9.18 2.12 -8.83
N PHE A 136 -8.63 0.92 -9.03
CA PHE A 136 -7.18 0.68 -9.10
C PHE A 136 -6.54 1.37 -10.31
N ILE A 137 -7.14 1.30 -11.49
CA ILE A 137 -6.70 2.10 -12.66
C ILE A 137 -6.80 3.60 -12.37
N GLY A 138 -7.83 4.03 -11.63
CA GLY A 138 -7.97 5.41 -11.17
C GLY A 138 -6.80 5.84 -10.27
N ILE A 139 -6.36 4.98 -9.36
CA ILE A 139 -5.19 5.22 -8.50
C ILE A 139 -3.92 5.33 -9.33
N LEU A 140 -3.67 4.38 -10.25
CA LEU A 140 -2.50 4.41 -11.13
C LEU A 140 -2.42 5.73 -11.92
N ASN A 141 -3.55 6.27 -12.35
CA ASN A 141 -3.58 7.55 -13.06
C ASN A 141 -3.38 8.79 -12.18
N LYS A 142 -3.64 8.70 -10.87
CA LYS A 142 -3.43 9.78 -9.90
C LYS A 142 -1.98 9.89 -9.47
N ILE A 143 -1.28 8.76 -9.36
CA ILE A 143 0.12 8.74 -8.94
C ILE A 143 0.97 9.42 -10.02
N GLN A 144 1.72 10.45 -9.62
CA GLN A 144 2.68 11.09 -10.50
C GLN A 144 3.86 10.16 -10.75
N ILE A 145 4.14 9.91 -12.03
CA ILE A 145 5.32 9.19 -12.48
C ILE A 145 6.42 10.24 -12.64
N ASP A 146 7.54 10.05 -11.95
CA ASP A 146 8.65 11.00 -11.95
C ASP A 146 10.00 10.30 -12.20
N GLU A 147 11.01 11.07 -12.63
CA GLU A 147 12.35 10.57 -12.97
C GLU A 147 13.15 10.06 -11.75
N ARG A 148 12.69 10.31 -10.51
CA ARG A 148 13.33 9.82 -9.29
C ARG A 148 12.92 8.39 -8.96
N TRP A 149 11.96 7.83 -9.69
CA TRP A 149 11.59 6.42 -9.60
C TRP A 149 12.79 5.51 -9.86
N THR A 150 12.88 4.42 -9.11
CA THR A 150 13.97 3.48 -9.29
C THR A 150 13.82 2.75 -10.61
N CYS A 151 14.87 2.75 -11.44
CA CYS A 151 14.87 2.11 -12.76
C CYS A 151 14.46 0.62 -12.68
N SER A 152 15.04 -0.14 -11.74
CA SER A 152 14.69 -1.56 -11.53
C SER A 152 13.19 -1.75 -11.33
N THR A 153 12.54 -0.94 -10.48
CA THR A 153 11.10 -1.07 -10.22
C THR A 153 10.27 -0.57 -11.39
N THR A 154 10.67 0.51 -12.07
CA THR A 154 10.01 1.01 -13.29
C THR A 154 9.95 -0.08 -14.36
N LYS A 155 11.04 -0.81 -14.58
CA LYS A 155 11.08 -1.91 -15.56
C LYS A 155 10.17 -3.08 -15.19
N LYS A 156 10.08 -3.43 -13.92
CA LYS A 156 9.12 -4.44 -13.44
C LYS A 156 7.67 -3.98 -13.65
N ILE A 157 7.36 -2.71 -13.39
CA ILE A 157 6.04 -2.12 -13.65
C ILE A 157 5.72 -2.16 -15.15
N ILE A 158 6.63 -1.72 -16.02
CA ILE A 158 6.45 -1.76 -17.49
C ILE A 158 6.21 -3.18 -17.98
N PHE A 159 6.99 -4.15 -17.46
CA PHE A 159 6.80 -5.55 -17.79
C PHE A 159 5.41 -6.04 -17.38
N CYS A 160 4.97 -5.74 -16.16
CA CYS A 160 3.66 -6.11 -15.65
C CYS A 160 2.53 -5.49 -16.51
N CYS A 161 2.62 -4.18 -16.81
CA CYS A 161 1.66 -3.49 -17.68
C CYS A 161 1.62 -4.10 -19.09
N SER A 162 2.77 -4.51 -19.63
CA SER A 162 2.85 -5.20 -20.92
C SER A 162 2.16 -6.56 -20.90
N GLN A 163 2.17 -7.29 -19.78
CA GLN A 163 1.39 -8.52 -19.65
C GLN A 163 -0.11 -8.23 -19.51
N LEU A 164 -0.49 -7.19 -18.76
CA LEU A 164 -1.87 -6.73 -18.66
C LEU A 164 -2.46 -6.33 -20.03
N LEU A 165 -1.69 -5.63 -20.86
CA LEU A 165 -2.12 -5.22 -22.21
C LEU A 165 -2.49 -6.38 -23.14
N LYS A 166 -1.87 -7.55 -22.95
CA LYS A 166 -2.18 -8.76 -23.73
C LYS A 166 -3.55 -9.33 -23.37
N LYS A 167 -4.12 -8.95 -22.23
CA LYS A 167 -5.46 -9.33 -21.79
C LYS A 167 -6.45 -8.26 -22.31
N LYS A 168 -7.36 -8.66 -23.21
CA LYS A 168 -8.15 -7.77 -24.07
C LYS A 168 -9.05 -6.75 -23.35
N GLU A 169 -9.37 -6.96 -22.08
CA GLU A 169 -10.37 -6.17 -21.35
C GLU A 169 -9.84 -4.81 -20.86
N ASN A 170 -8.52 -4.65 -20.78
CA ASN A 170 -7.88 -3.45 -20.21
C ASN A 170 -6.96 -2.69 -21.19
N THR A 171 -6.95 -3.07 -22.48
CA THR A 171 -5.97 -2.59 -23.47
C THR A 171 -5.92 -1.06 -23.58
N LYS A 172 -7.08 -0.38 -23.63
CA LYS A 172 -7.11 1.07 -23.80
C LYS A 172 -6.65 1.83 -22.56
N LEU A 173 -7.08 1.39 -21.37
CA LEU A 173 -6.76 2.05 -20.09
C LEU A 173 -5.29 1.88 -19.71
N MET A 174 -4.71 0.70 -20.00
CA MET A 174 -3.32 0.43 -19.71
C MET A 174 -2.36 1.06 -20.73
N SER A 175 -2.82 1.35 -21.96
CA SER A 175 -1.98 1.98 -22.97
C SER A 175 -1.49 3.37 -22.55
N ASP A 176 -2.36 4.18 -21.94
CA ASP A 176 -2.00 5.52 -21.47
C ASP A 176 -0.98 5.45 -20.32
N ILE A 177 -1.16 4.48 -19.41
CA ILE A 177 -0.23 4.20 -18.31
C ILE A 177 1.15 3.82 -18.84
N VAL A 178 1.20 2.90 -19.81
CA VAL A 178 2.47 2.45 -20.40
C VAL A 178 3.19 3.60 -21.10
N ASN A 179 2.47 4.45 -21.83
CA ASN A 179 3.08 5.62 -22.49
C ASN A 179 3.72 6.58 -21.48
N LYS A 180 3.07 6.82 -20.33
CA LYS A 180 3.66 7.63 -19.25
C LYS A 180 4.91 6.97 -18.67
N LEU A 181 4.90 5.65 -18.46
CA LEU A 181 6.06 4.93 -17.92
C LEU A 181 7.24 4.91 -18.88
N ILE A 182 7.00 4.76 -20.19
CA ILE A 182 8.05 4.80 -21.22
C ILE A 182 8.76 6.16 -21.22
N SER A 183 8.07 7.25 -20.87
CA SER A 183 8.69 8.58 -20.84
C SER A 183 9.81 8.73 -19.79
N ILE A 184 9.84 7.87 -18.77
CA ILE A 184 10.88 7.84 -17.74
C ILE A 184 11.75 6.57 -17.81
N ASP A 185 11.53 5.72 -18.83
CA ASP A 185 12.34 4.52 -19.05
C ASP A 185 13.71 4.91 -19.61
N ASP A 186 14.76 4.24 -19.16
CA ASP A 186 16.12 4.52 -19.60
C ASP A 186 16.46 3.91 -20.97
N GLY A 187 15.51 3.16 -21.57
CA GLY A 187 15.66 2.47 -22.86
C GLY A 187 16.49 1.19 -22.79
N GLU A 188 17.07 0.86 -21.64
CA GLU A 188 17.88 -0.34 -21.46
C GLU A 188 16.97 -1.55 -21.19
N PRO A 189 17.34 -2.76 -21.63
CA PRO A 189 16.57 -3.97 -21.32
C PRO A 189 16.40 -4.20 -19.81
N ILE A 190 15.31 -4.87 -19.42
CA ILE A 190 15.14 -5.36 -18.05
C ILE A 190 16.23 -6.36 -17.70
N SER A 191 16.83 -6.20 -16.51
CA SER A 191 17.88 -7.11 -16.05
C SER A 191 17.33 -8.54 -15.88
N PRO A 192 18.14 -9.60 -16.08
CA PRO A 192 17.69 -10.97 -15.87
C PRO A 192 17.17 -11.23 -14.44
N LYS A 193 17.78 -10.57 -13.44
CA LYS A 193 17.36 -10.65 -12.04
C LYS A 193 15.98 -10.04 -11.82
N ASP A 194 15.75 -8.83 -12.32
CA ASP A 194 14.46 -8.15 -12.19
C ASP A 194 13.37 -8.88 -12.98
N LEU A 195 13.70 -9.41 -14.15
CA LEU A 195 12.79 -10.22 -14.97
C LEU A 195 12.37 -11.51 -14.24
N LEU A 196 13.30 -12.17 -13.57
CA LEU A 196 12.97 -13.34 -12.75
C LEU A 196 12.07 -12.94 -11.58
N ALA A 197 12.41 -11.86 -10.87
CA ALA A 197 11.63 -11.38 -9.74
C ALA A 197 10.18 -11.05 -10.12
N VAL A 198 9.95 -10.24 -11.17
CA VAL A 198 8.59 -9.90 -11.61
C VAL A 198 7.82 -11.13 -12.09
N LYS A 199 8.47 -12.10 -12.74
CA LYS A 199 7.82 -13.36 -13.12
C LYS A 199 7.40 -14.16 -11.90
N THR A 200 8.23 -14.23 -10.87
CA THR A 200 7.88 -14.86 -9.60
C THR A 200 6.70 -14.15 -8.95
N ASP A 201 6.73 -12.82 -8.86
CA ASP A 201 5.64 -12.03 -8.29
C ASP A 201 4.30 -12.26 -9.02
N LEU A 202 4.32 -12.35 -10.36
CA LEU A 202 3.13 -12.61 -11.19
C LEU A 202 2.60 -14.05 -11.07
N LEU A 203 3.41 -15.00 -10.59
CA LEU A 203 3.04 -16.41 -10.42
C LEU A 203 2.61 -16.73 -8.98
N MET A 204 3.09 -15.96 -8.00
CA MET A 204 2.89 -16.22 -6.57
C MET A 204 1.82 -15.36 -5.92
N GLY A 205 1.39 -14.27 -6.57
CA GLY A 205 0.38 -13.40 -5.97
C GLY A 205 -1.03 -13.94 -6.09
#